data_AF-A0A1Q7HM87-F1
#
_entry.id   AF-A0A1Q7HM87-F1
#
_cell.length_a   1.000
_cell.length_b   1.000
_cell.length_c   1.000
_cell.angle_alpha   90.00
_cell.angle_beta   90.00
_cell.angle_gamma   90.00
#
_symmetry.space_group_name_H-M   'P 1'
#
loop_
_entity.id
_entity.type
_entity.pdbx_description
1 polymer ?
#
loop_
_entity_poly.entity_id
_entity_poly.type
_entity_poly.pdbx_seq_one_letter_code
_entity_poly.pdbx_strand_id
1 'polypeptide(L)'
;MSGLAGQHLAAIAFFAILLLFERFRRTPALALVRHPMFAYLARGTLVALYFAFAGIDPVLWLTVNAGTGVAIGIALAALLAIARRHDVVTLATSDPAMVAQAAYLALTVGVVEELIFRGAFVLVAAATPLATVLASVGSAVAYALWRAVTYRDRDPRSLAVVFAANVAIGVVAGLAQSLWPALIAHAAHVVLAGPPRAPARRAATPSAFRP
;
A
#
# COMPACT_ATOMS: atom_id res chain seq x y z
N MET A 1 5.40 -15.82 26.56
CA MET A 1 4.20 -15.16 26.02
C MET A 1 4.52 -14.17 24.86
N SER A 2 5.56 -14.40 24.06
CA SER A 2 6.35 -13.26 23.53
C SER A 2 6.65 -13.21 22.03
N GLY A 3 6.04 -14.02 21.17
CA GLY A 3 6.25 -13.96 19.71
C GLY A 3 5.38 -12.90 19.03
N LEU A 4 4.12 -13.26 18.75
CA LEU A 4 3.19 -12.45 17.97
C LEU A 4 2.83 -11.11 18.64
N ALA A 5 2.58 -11.10 19.95
CA ALA A 5 2.26 -9.87 20.68
C ALA A 5 3.41 -8.85 20.62
N GLY A 6 4.66 -9.31 20.69
CA GLY A 6 5.84 -8.45 20.57
C GLY A 6 5.97 -7.84 19.18
N GLN A 7 5.74 -8.64 18.13
CA GLN A 7 5.78 -8.17 16.74
C GLN A 7 4.66 -7.15 16.45
N HIS A 8 3.46 -7.35 17.00
CA HIS A 8 2.37 -6.38 16.87
C HIS A 8 2.64 -5.06 17.60
N LEU A 9 3.19 -5.10 18.81
CA LEU A 9 3.60 -3.88 19.51
C LEU A 9 4.70 -3.14 18.75
N ALA A 10 5.66 -3.88 18.19
CA ALA A 10 6.70 -3.32 17.32
C ALA A 10 6.10 -2.68 16.06
N ALA A 11 5.09 -3.30 15.43
CA ALA A 11 4.41 -2.74 14.26
C ALA A 11 3.65 -1.44 14.61
N ILE A 12 3.00 -1.37 15.77
CA ILE A 12 2.33 -0.16 16.25
C ILE A 12 3.35 0.96 16.52
N ALA A 13 4.45 0.64 17.20
CA ALA A 13 5.53 1.60 17.47
C ALA A 13 6.17 2.11 16.17
N PHE A 14 6.49 1.20 15.24
CA PHE A 14 6.95 1.52 13.89
C PHE A 14 5.97 2.46 13.17
N PHE A 15 4.68 2.16 13.22
CA PHE A 15 3.67 2.99 12.58
C PHE A 15 3.54 4.38 13.21
N ALA A 16 3.66 4.48 14.54
CA ALA A 16 3.73 5.77 15.22
C ALA A 16 4.94 6.59 14.75
N ILE A 17 6.13 5.96 14.63
CA ILE A 17 7.34 6.60 14.08
C ILE A 17 7.11 7.04 12.63
N LEU A 18 6.48 6.21 11.80
CA LEU A 18 6.12 6.55 10.42
C LEU A 18 5.22 7.78 10.38
N LEU A 19 4.17 7.85 11.20
CA LEU A 19 3.27 9.02 11.26
C LEU A 19 4.00 10.29 11.73
N LEU A 20 4.88 10.17 12.72
CA LEU A 20 5.71 11.29 13.18
C LEU A 20 6.64 11.76 12.05
N PHE A 21 7.32 10.84 11.35
CA PHE A 21 8.12 11.16 10.18
C PHE A 21 7.31 11.91 9.11
N GLU A 22 6.12 11.41 8.76
CA GLU A 22 5.24 12.03 7.77
C GLU A 22 4.78 13.44 8.17
N ARG A 23 4.59 13.65 9.47
CA ARG A 23 4.27 14.97 10.04
C ARG A 23 5.48 15.90 10.00
N PHE A 24 6.65 15.44 10.44
CA PHE A 24 7.85 16.25 10.60
C PHE A 24 8.56 16.56 9.29
N ARG A 25 8.50 15.70 8.27
CA ARG A 25 9.14 15.96 6.96
C ARG A 25 8.63 17.23 6.26
N ARG A 26 7.49 17.75 6.72
CA ARG A 26 6.90 19.00 6.24
C ARG A 26 7.44 20.25 6.94
N THR A 27 8.18 20.09 8.02
CA THR A 27 8.85 21.22 8.69
C THR A 27 10.04 21.71 7.86
N PRO A 28 10.50 22.96 8.04
CA PRO A 28 11.69 23.46 7.34
C PRO A 28 12.95 22.64 7.63
N ALA A 29 13.05 22.07 8.84
CA ALA A 29 14.19 21.29 9.30
C ALA A 29 14.46 20.01 8.47
N LEU A 30 13.46 19.50 7.75
CA LEU A 30 13.55 18.27 6.95
C LEU A 30 13.25 18.53 5.46
N ALA A 31 13.62 19.71 4.95
CA ALA A 31 13.35 20.10 3.57
C ALA A 31 13.87 19.10 2.52
N LEU A 32 15.03 18.47 2.76
CA LEU A 32 15.63 17.46 1.87
C LEU A 32 14.69 16.25 1.65
N VAL A 33 13.95 15.84 2.68
CA VAL A 33 13.07 14.65 2.64
C VAL A 33 11.66 14.95 2.13
N ARG A 34 11.42 16.19 1.67
CA ARG A 34 10.14 16.58 1.04
C ARG A 34 9.99 15.99 -0.36
N HIS A 35 11.10 15.79 -1.08
CA HIS A 35 11.04 15.19 -2.40
C HIS A 35 10.44 13.78 -2.31
N PRO A 36 9.48 13.41 -3.18
CA PRO A 36 8.79 12.11 -3.11
C PRO A 36 9.74 10.92 -3.06
N MET A 37 10.84 10.95 -3.83
CA MET A 37 11.83 9.87 -3.83
C MET A 37 12.49 9.67 -2.46
N PHE A 38 12.95 10.74 -1.82
CA PHE A 38 13.59 10.65 -0.50
C PHE A 38 12.61 10.20 0.58
N ALA A 39 11.33 10.58 0.45
CA ALA A 39 10.29 10.10 1.34
C ALA A 39 10.08 8.58 1.21
N TYR A 40 10.05 8.04 -0.01
CA TYR A 40 9.94 6.59 -0.22
C TYR A 40 11.19 5.83 0.22
N LEU A 41 12.38 6.39 0.04
CA LEU A 41 13.62 5.82 0.60
C LEU A 41 13.57 5.75 2.13
N ALA A 42 13.11 6.82 2.79
CA ALA A 42 12.94 6.84 4.23
C ALA A 42 11.91 5.83 4.72
N ARG A 43 10.75 5.72 4.04
CA ARG A 43 9.72 4.69 4.32
C ARG A 43 10.26 3.27 4.15
N GLY A 44 10.97 3.02 3.05
CA GLY A 44 11.64 1.75 2.77
C GLY A 44 12.65 1.40 3.85
N THR A 45 13.44 2.37 4.30
CA THR A 45 14.40 2.20 5.38
C THR A 45 13.71 1.89 6.71
N LEU A 46 12.66 2.63 7.07
CA LEU A 46 11.92 2.41 8.31
C LEU A 46 11.28 1.01 8.34
N VAL A 47 10.69 0.56 7.22
CA VAL A 47 10.05 -0.76 7.17
C VAL A 47 11.10 -1.89 7.18
N ALA A 48 12.25 -1.70 6.53
CA ALA A 48 13.37 -2.65 6.59
C ALA A 48 13.92 -2.76 8.02
N LEU A 49 14.08 -1.63 8.74
CA LEU A 49 14.50 -1.62 10.14
C LEU A 49 13.49 -2.32 11.05
N TYR A 50 12.19 -2.15 10.80
CA TYR A 50 11.15 -2.89 11.51
C TYR A 50 11.32 -4.40 11.35
N PHE A 51 11.45 -4.91 10.12
CA PHE A 51 11.60 -6.34 9.88
C PHE A 51 12.89 -6.90 10.47
N ALA A 52 14.00 -6.17 10.35
CA ALA A 52 15.27 -6.55 10.96
C ALA A 52 15.16 -6.62 12.49
N PHE A 53 14.54 -5.64 13.13
CA PHE A 53 14.31 -5.63 14.58
C PHE A 53 13.36 -6.76 15.02
N ALA A 54 12.30 -7.02 14.25
CA ALA A 54 11.31 -8.04 14.55
C ALA A 54 11.78 -9.47 14.24
N GLY A 55 12.94 -9.64 13.60
CA GLY A 55 13.48 -10.93 13.18
C GLY A 55 12.64 -11.62 12.09
N ILE A 56 12.07 -10.83 11.18
CA ILE A 56 11.14 -11.31 10.14
C ILE A 56 11.82 -11.19 8.78
N ASP A 57 11.77 -12.25 7.98
CA ASP A 57 12.18 -12.22 6.57
C ASP A 57 10.96 -11.95 5.67
N PRO A 58 10.77 -10.71 5.17
CA PRO A 58 9.64 -10.37 4.32
C PRO A 58 9.72 -11.01 2.92
N VAL A 59 10.89 -11.52 2.52
CA VAL A 59 11.06 -12.18 1.21
C VAL A 59 10.28 -13.49 1.14
N LEU A 60 10.06 -14.14 2.28
CA LEU A 60 9.25 -15.37 2.35
C LEU A 60 7.83 -15.16 1.79
N TRP A 61 7.22 -13.99 1.97
CA TRP A 61 5.87 -13.71 1.43
C TRP A 61 5.84 -13.44 -0.08
N LEU A 62 7.01 -13.31 -0.70
CA LEU A 62 7.18 -13.18 -2.15
C LEU A 62 7.58 -14.50 -2.82
N THR A 63 8.11 -15.44 -2.05
CA THR A 63 8.60 -16.73 -2.56
C THR A 63 7.66 -17.88 -2.20
N VAL A 64 7.19 -17.93 -0.96
CA VAL A 64 6.19 -18.91 -0.51
C VAL A 64 4.84 -18.57 -1.12
N ASN A 65 4.18 -19.59 -1.68
CA ASN A 65 2.89 -19.46 -2.38
C ASN A 65 2.89 -18.46 -3.55
N ALA A 66 4.06 -18.14 -4.13
CA ALA A 66 4.18 -17.14 -5.19
C ALA A 66 3.24 -17.40 -6.38
N GLY A 67 3.17 -18.66 -6.86
CA GLY A 67 2.30 -19.02 -7.98
C GLY A 67 0.81 -18.71 -7.71
N THR A 68 0.31 -19.14 -6.55
CA THR A 68 -1.07 -18.86 -6.11
C THR A 68 -1.30 -17.36 -5.92
N GLY A 69 -0.37 -16.68 -5.25
CA GLY A 69 -0.46 -15.25 -5.00
C GLY A 69 -0.48 -14.41 -6.28
N VAL A 70 0.36 -14.75 -7.25
CA VAL A 70 0.39 -14.11 -8.58
C VAL A 70 -0.92 -14.36 -9.32
N ALA A 71 -1.43 -15.59 -9.33
CA ALA A 71 -2.70 -15.92 -9.98
C ALA A 71 -3.88 -15.11 -9.41
N ILE A 72 -3.97 -15.01 -8.08
CA ILE A 72 -4.98 -14.18 -7.40
C ILE A 72 -4.78 -12.70 -7.77
N GLY A 73 -3.53 -12.20 -7.75
CA GLY A 73 -3.23 -10.83 -8.12
C GLY A 73 -3.65 -10.47 -9.54
N ILE A 74 -3.39 -11.36 -10.51
CA ILE A 74 -3.83 -11.21 -11.91
C ILE A 74 -5.37 -11.18 -11.98
N ALA A 75 -6.06 -12.08 -11.26
CA ALA A 75 -7.51 -12.09 -11.22
C ALA A 75 -8.08 -10.78 -10.65
N LEU A 76 -7.48 -10.24 -9.58
CA LEU A 76 -7.86 -8.94 -9.02
C LEU A 76 -7.59 -7.79 -9.98
N ALA A 77 -6.45 -7.79 -10.68
CA ALA A 77 -6.13 -6.78 -11.69
C ALA A 77 -7.15 -6.83 -12.85
N ALA A 78 -7.55 -8.01 -13.30
CA ALA A 78 -8.57 -8.18 -14.32
C ALA A 78 -9.94 -7.66 -13.84
N LEU A 79 -10.33 -7.96 -12.60
CA LEU A 79 -11.55 -7.41 -11.99
C LEU A 79 -11.53 -5.88 -11.92
N LEU A 80 -10.40 -5.30 -11.53
CA LEU A 80 -10.20 -3.84 -11.53
C LEU A 80 -10.31 -3.26 -12.95
N ALA A 81 -9.72 -3.91 -13.95
CA ALA A 81 -9.81 -3.50 -15.34
C ALA A 81 -11.26 -3.54 -15.86
N ILE A 82 -12.02 -4.58 -15.52
CA ILE A 82 -13.45 -4.70 -15.87
C ILE A 82 -14.27 -3.60 -15.20
N ALA A 83 -14.08 -3.41 -13.89
CA ALA A 83 -14.79 -2.39 -13.13
C ALA A 83 -14.46 -0.96 -13.62
N ARG A 84 -13.24 -0.77 -14.15
CA ARG A 84 -12.73 0.51 -14.67
C ARG A 84 -12.54 0.51 -16.18
N ARG A 85 -13.40 -0.21 -16.92
CA ARG A 85 -13.29 -0.35 -18.39
C ARG A 85 -13.09 0.96 -19.16
N HIS A 86 -13.69 2.06 -18.68
CA HIS A 86 -13.53 3.38 -19.32
C HIS A 86 -12.11 3.94 -19.16
N ASP A 87 -11.47 3.68 -18.02
CA ASP A 87 -10.08 4.07 -17.80
C ASP A 87 -9.11 3.17 -18.59
N VAL A 88 -9.43 1.88 -18.76
CA VAL A 88 -8.67 0.96 -19.62
C VAL A 88 -8.63 1.44 -21.07
N VAL A 89 -9.77 1.88 -21.63
CA VAL A 89 -9.82 2.43 -23.00
C VAL A 89 -8.91 3.65 -23.15
N THR A 90 -8.85 4.50 -22.13
CA THR A 90 -7.97 5.68 -22.11
C THR A 90 -6.49 5.27 -21.99
N LEU A 91 -6.21 4.25 -21.20
CA LEU A 91 -4.85 3.71 -21.04
C LEU A 91 -4.35 3.09 -22.35
N ALA A 92 -5.22 2.40 -23.08
CA ALA A 92 -4.89 1.75 -24.35
C ALA A 92 -4.47 2.73 -25.45
N THR A 93 -4.88 4.00 -25.36
CA THR A 93 -4.50 5.06 -26.30
C THR A 93 -3.35 5.93 -25.79
N SER A 94 -2.82 5.65 -24.60
CA SER A 94 -1.69 6.37 -24.00
C SER A 94 -0.35 5.86 -24.54
N ASP A 95 0.71 6.67 -24.41
CA ASP A 95 2.07 6.26 -24.79
C ASP A 95 2.52 5.02 -23.98
N PRO A 96 2.83 3.89 -24.66
CA PRO A 96 3.26 2.66 -24.01
C PRO A 96 4.49 2.83 -23.11
N ALA A 97 5.44 3.71 -23.47
CA ALA A 97 6.64 3.95 -22.67
C ALA A 97 6.29 4.61 -21.33
N MET A 98 5.38 5.59 -21.36
CA MET A 98 4.86 6.24 -20.15
C MET A 98 4.08 5.26 -19.27
N VAL A 99 3.28 4.38 -19.87
CA VAL A 99 2.53 3.34 -19.14
C VAL A 99 3.49 2.36 -18.45
N ALA A 100 4.53 1.92 -19.14
CA ALA A 100 5.55 1.04 -18.58
C ALA A 100 6.29 1.72 -17.40
N GLN A 101 6.65 2.99 -17.53
CA GLN A 101 7.28 3.76 -16.46
C GLN A 101 6.34 3.94 -15.25
N ALA A 102 5.07 4.23 -15.49
CA ALA A 102 4.06 4.35 -14.42
C ALA A 102 3.87 3.02 -13.70
N ALA A 103 3.82 1.89 -14.42
CA ALA A 103 3.72 0.56 -13.85
C ALA A 103 4.94 0.21 -12.99
N TYR A 104 6.16 0.49 -13.46
CA TYR A 104 7.39 0.28 -12.70
C TYR A 104 7.40 1.08 -11.39
N LEU A 105 7.01 2.36 -11.46
CA LEU A 105 6.97 3.23 -10.29
C LEU A 105 5.85 2.80 -9.32
N ALA A 106 4.69 2.41 -9.83
CA ALA A 106 3.58 1.89 -9.04
C ALA A 106 3.95 0.59 -8.32
N LEU A 107 4.70 -0.30 -8.97
CA LEU A 107 5.23 -1.51 -8.34
C LEU A 107 6.24 -1.16 -7.25
N THR A 108 7.18 -0.26 -7.52
CA THR A 108 8.22 0.12 -6.54
C THR A 108 7.62 0.77 -5.30
N VAL A 109 6.70 1.71 -5.50
CA VAL A 109 5.92 2.34 -4.42
C VAL A 109 5.04 1.31 -3.70
N GLY A 110 4.37 0.47 -4.47
CA GLY A 110 3.51 -0.60 -3.98
C GLY A 110 4.28 -1.55 -3.07
N VAL A 111 5.50 -1.96 -3.42
CA VAL A 111 6.32 -2.82 -2.54
C VAL A 111 6.51 -2.20 -1.17
N VAL A 112 6.88 -0.92 -1.10
CA VAL A 112 7.09 -0.24 0.18
C VAL A 112 5.79 -0.13 0.97
N GLU A 113 4.70 0.35 0.35
CA GLU A 113 3.41 0.50 1.05
C GLU A 113 2.85 -0.85 1.50
N GLU A 114 2.89 -1.87 0.64
CA GLU A 114 2.36 -3.19 0.96
C GLU A 114 3.20 -3.89 2.04
N LEU A 115 4.52 -3.70 2.07
CA LEU A 115 5.34 -4.18 3.19
C LEU A 115 4.97 -3.49 4.51
N ILE A 116 4.67 -2.18 4.48
CA ILE A 116 4.24 -1.42 5.66
C ILE A 116 2.89 -1.91 6.16
N PHE A 117 1.90 -2.08 5.28
CA PHE A 117 0.52 -2.29 5.71
C PHE A 117 0.10 -3.76 5.68
N ARG A 118 0.51 -4.54 4.69
CA ARG A 118 0.18 -5.97 4.59
C ARG A 118 1.25 -6.80 5.28
N GLY A 119 2.52 -6.49 5.05
CA GLY A 119 3.63 -7.13 5.74
C GLY A 119 3.54 -6.95 7.25
N ALA A 120 3.79 -5.73 7.75
CA ALA A 120 3.95 -5.49 9.19
C ALA A 120 2.69 -5.75 10.03
N PHE A 121 1.50 -5.52 9.49
CA PHE A 121 0.25 -5.70 10.24
C PHE A 121 -0.45 -7.02 9.97
N VAL A 122 -0.57 -7.45 8.72
CA VAL A 122 -1.45 -8.58 8.34
C VAL A 122 -0.71 -9.90 8.31
N LEU A 123 0.32 -10.02 7.49
CA LEU A 123 1.01 -11.28 7.22
C LEU A 123 1.77 -11.79 8.46
N VAL A 124 2.21 -10.90 9.34
CA VAL A 124 2.73 -11.26 10.67
C VAL A 124 1.65 -11.90 11.57
N ALA A 125 0.39 -11.46 11.47
CA ALA A 125 -0.72 -11.92 12.30
C ALA A 125 -1.49 -13.11 11.73
N ALA A 126 -1.25 -13.47 10.46
CA ALA A 126 -2.16 -14.27 9.65
C ALA A 126 -2.10 -15.78 9.97
N ALA A 127 -2.14 -16.14 11.25
CA ALA A 127 -2.11 -17.52 11.73
C ALA A 127 -3.48 -18.22 11.65
N THR A 128 -4.56 -17.46 11.73
CA THR A 128 -5.94 -17.96 11.63
C THR A 128 -6.80 -17.00 10.80
N PRO A 129 -7.91 -17.46 10.19
CA PRO A 129 -8.80 -16.58 9.45
C PRO A 129 -9.31 -15.38 10.28
N LEU A 130 -9.64 -15.60 11.55
CA LEU A 130 -10.08 -14.52 12.45
C LEU A 130 -8.96 -13.51 12.72
N ALA A 131 -7.74 -13.98 13.02
CA ALA A 131 -6.59 -13.11 13.23
C ALA A 131 -6.27 -12.29 11.98
N THR A 132 -6.33 -12.92 10.79
CA THR A 132 -6.17 -12.24 9.50
C THR A 132 -7.19 -11.13 9.29
N VAL A 133 -8.47 -11.38 9.60
CA VAL A 133 -9.52 -10.35 9.46
C VAL A 133 -9.28 -9.18 10.41
N LEU A 134 -9.00 -9.45 11.69
CA LEU A 134 -8.73 -8.40 12.68
C LEU A 134 -7.49 -7.58 12.32
N ALA A 135 -6.42 -8.25 11.88
CA ALA A 135 -5.20 -7.59 11.44
C ALA A 135 -5.42 -6.76 10.16
N SER A 136 -6.28 -7.22 9.25
CA SER A 136 -6.66 -6.47 8.04
C SER A 136 -7.46 -5.20 8.38
N VAL A 137 -8.34 -5.28 9.39
CA VAL A 137 -9.04 -4.09 9.92
C VAL A 137 -8.05 -3.12 10.55
N GLY A 138 -7.12 -3.60 11.40
CA GLY A 138 -6.08 -2.76 12.00
C GLY A 138 -5.18 -2.09 10.95
N SER A 139 -4.75 -2.85 9.95
CA SER A 139 -4.00 -2.36 8.80
C SER A 139 -4.78 -1.29 8.01
N ALA A 140 -6.07 -1.48 7.77
CA ALA A 140 -6.91 -0.51 7.09
C ALA A 140 -7.10 0.80 7.88
N VAL A 141 -7.23 0.72 9.22
CA VAL A 141 -7.23 1.91 10.09
C VAL A 141 -5.90 2.65 9.98
N ALA A 142 -4.78 1.92 10.09
CA ALA A 142 -3.43 2.50 9.96
C ALA A 142 -3.27 3.17 8.58
N TYR A 143 -3.68 2.52 7.50
CA TYR A 143 -3.61 3.09 6.15
C TYR A 143 -4.45 4.37 6.01
N ALA A 144 -5.68 4.37 6.53
CA ALA A 144 -6.56 5.55 6.48
C ALA A 144 -5.97 6.74 7.25
N LEU A 145 -5.44 6.49 8.46
CA LEU A 145 -4.74 7.51 9.26
C LEU A 145 -3.51 8.04 8.54
N TRP A 146 -2.71 7.15 7.95
CA TRP A 146 -1.55 7.52 7.19
C TRP A 146 -1.91 8.34 5.95
N ARG A 147 -2.96 7.99 5.17
CA ARG A 147 -3.43 8.84 4.05
C ARG A 147 -3.89 10.21 4.54
N ALA A 148 -4.61 10.28 5.66
CA ALA A 148 -5.06 11.55 6.23
C ALA A 148 -3.90 12.46 6.64
N VAL A 149 -2.79 11.89 7.14
CA VAL A 149 -1.57 12.64 7.44
C VAL A 149 -0.81 12.96 6.15
N THR A 150 -0.47 11.96 5.35
CA THR A 150 0.45 12.00 4.19
C THR A 150 -0.12 12.72 2.98
N TYR A 151 -1.38 12.46 2.63
CA TYR A 151 -2.04 13.03 1.45
C TYR A 151 -3.08 14.08 1.80
N ARG A 152 -3.29 14.36 3.10
CA ARG A 152 -4.33 15.28 3.60
C ARG A 152 -5.73 14.92 3.09
N ASP A 153 -5.98 13.62 2.89
CA ASP A 153 -7.32 13.18 2.54
C ASP A 153 -8.25 13.35 3.74
N ARG A 154 -9.35 14.07 3.53
CA ARG A 154 -10.35 14.39 4.55
C ARG A 154 -11.75 14.00 4.10
N ASP A 155 -11.93 13.50 2.89
CA ASP A 155 -13.24 13.11 2.39
C ASP A 155 -13.66 11.77 3.05
N PRO A 156 -14.73 11.76 3.87
CA PRO A 156 -15.17 10.54 4.54
C PRO A 156 -15.51 9.43 3.56
N ARG A 157 -16.04 9.77 2.37
CA ARG A 157 -16.38 8.78 1.35
C ARG A 157 -15.13 8.13 0.77
N SER A 158 -14.14 8.94 0.39
CA SER A 158 -12.85 8.40 -0.05
C SER A 158 -12.18 7.54 1.02
N LEU A 159 -12.19 7.97 2.29
CA LEU A 159 -11.59 7.21 3.38
C LEU A 159 -12.32 5.88 3.61
N ALA A 160 -13.66 5.86 3.53
CA ALA A 160 -14.45 4.64 3.66
C ALA A 160 -14.18 3.64 2.53
N VAL A 161 -14.09 4.11 1.28
CA VAL A 161 -13.76 3.25 0.13
C VAL A 161 -12.36 2.66 0.28
N VAL A 162 -11.38 3.49 0.64
CA VAL A 162 -10.01 3.04 0.85
C VAL A 162 -9.91 2.06 2.02
N PHE A 163 -10.63 2.31 3.11
CA PHE A 163 -10.70 1.39 4.24
C PHE A 163 -11.25 0.03 3.81
N ALA A 164 -12.40 -0.01 3.15
CA ALA A 164 -13.01 -1.25 2.69
C ALA A 164 -12.10 -2.03 1.72
N ALA A 165 -11.46 -1.33 0.77
CA ALA A 165 -10.50 -1.93 -0.14
C ALA A 165 -9.29 -2.52 0.59
N ASN A 166 -8.76 -1.80 1.60
CA ASN A 166 -7.63 -2.27 2.41
C ASN A 166 -7.99 -3.49 3.27
N VAL A 167 -9.20 -3.55 3.83
CA VAL A 167 -9.67 -4.75 4.53
C VAL A 167 -9.74 -5.93 3.56
N ALA A 168 -10.38 -5.77 2.41
CA ALA A 168 -10.57 -6.85 1.45
C ALA A 168 -9.22 -7.40 0.96
N ILE A 169 -8.31 -6.52 0.53
CA ILE A 169 -6.99 -6.94 0.03
C ILE A 169 -6.10 -7.49 1.16
N GLY A 170 -6.23 -6.98 2.39
CA GLY A 170 -5.57 -7.53 3.56
C GLY A 170 -6.00 -8.97 3.82
N VAL A 171 -7.31 -9.23 3.79
CA VAL A 171 -7.85 -10.58 3.97
C VAL A 171 -7.35 -11.51 2.87
N VAL A 172 -7.38 -11.07 1.60
CA VAL A 172 -6.89 -11.88 0.48
C VAL A 172 -5.40 -12.20 0.63
N ALA A 173 -4.56 -11.20 0.90
CA ALA A 173 -3.12 -11.40 1.07
C ALA A 173 -2.81 -12.31 2.27
N GLY A 174 -3.48 -12.10 3.40
CA GLY A 174 -3.31 -12.90 4.61
C GLY A 174 -3.78 -14.34 4.44
N LEU A 175 -4.93 -14.59 3.82
CA LEU A 175 -5.39 -15.96 3.56
C LEU A 175 -4.52 -16.69 2.52
N ALA A 176 -4.00 -15.95 1.52
CA ALA A 176 -3.05 -16.50 0.56
C ALA A 176 -1.63 -16.69 1.13
N GLN A 177 -1.34 -16.13 2.31
CA GLN A 177 0.00 -16.04 2.89
C GLN A 177 1.02 -15.49 1.88
N SER A 178 0.61 -14.50 1.09
CA SER A 178 1.41 -13.96 -0.02
C SER A 178 1.16 -12.47 -0.19
N LEU A 179 2.23 -11.73 -0.49
CA LEU A 179 2.16 -10.30 -0.76
C LEU A 179 1.76 -9.99 -2.23
N TRP A 180 1.93 -10.95 -3.14
CA TRP A 180 1.65 -10.80 -4.57
C TRP A 180 0.23 -10.31 -4.91
N PRO A 181 -0.85 -10.82 -4.29
CA PRO A 181 -2.20 -10.34 -4.57
C PRO A 181 -2.32 -8.83 -4.35
N ALA A 182 -1.73 -8.33 -3.25
CA ALA A 182 -1.78 -6.93 -2.90
C ALA A 182 -0.90 -6.07 -3.80
N LEU A 183 0.32 -6.51 -4.13
CA LEU A 183 1.24 -5.79 -5.01
C LEU A 183 0.67 -5.59 -6.41
N ILE A 184 0.17 -6.67 -7.01
CA ILE A 184 -0.36 -6.62 -8.38
C ILE A 184 -1.64 -5.78 -8.41
N ALA A 185 -2.55 -5.96 -7.45
CA ALA A 185 -3.78 -5.16 -7.37
C ALA A 185 -3.48 -3.67 -7.13
N HIS A 186 -2.50 -3.35 -6.28
CA HIS A 186 -2.05 -1.98 -6.03
C HIS A 186 -1.51 -1.35 -7.32
N ALA A 187 -0.55 -2.00 -7.99
CA ALA A 187 0.03 -1.50 -9.22
C ALA A 187 -1.03 -1.32 -10.31
N ALA A 188 -1.92 -2.30 -10.49
CA ALA A 188 -3.03 -2.22 -11.43
C ALA A 188 -3.96 -1.04 -11.12
N HIS A 189 -4.33 -0.84 -9.85
CA HIS A 189 -5.17 0.29 -9.45
C HIS A 189 -4.54 1.63 -9.80
N VAL A 190 -3.25 1.80 -9.52
CA VAL A 190 -2.50 3.03 -9.79
C VAL A 190 -2.37 3.29 -11.29
N VAL A 191 -2.00 2.28 -12.07
CA VAL A 191 -1.86 2.40 -13.54
C VAL A 191 -3.21 2.72 -14.18
N LEU A 192 -4.28 2.01 -13.80
CA LEU A 192 -5.63 2.26 -14.30
C LEU A 192 -6.18 3.61 -13.86
N ALA A 193 -5.75 4.14 -12.71
CA ALA A 193 -6.16 5.48 -12.28
C ALA A 193 -5.59 6.59 -13.18
N GLY A 194 -4.42 6.35 -13.78
CA GLY A 194 -3.71 7.31 -14.61
C GLY A 194 -3.26 8.57 -13.85
N PRO A 195 -2.52 9.48 -14.51
CA PRO A 195 -2.21 10.79 -13.96
C PRO A 195 -3.50 11.62 -13.75
N PRO A 196 -3.54 12.51 -12.74
CA PRO A 196 -4.71 13.34 -12.48
C PRO A 196 -5.06 14.21 -13.70
N ARG A 197 -6.25 14.01 -14.26
CA ARG A 197 -6.79 14.80 -15.38
C ARG A 197 -7.00 16.25 -14.93
N ALA A 198 -6.34 17.22 -15.56
CA ALA A 198 -6.61 18.65 -15.32
C ALA A 198 -7.63 19.22 -16.33
N PRO A 199 -8.55 20.14 -15.95
CA PRO A 199 -9.22 20.27 -14.66
C PRO A 199 -10.74 20.08 -14.86
N ALA A 200 -11.26 18.89 -14.58
CA ALA A 200 -12.66 18.78 -14.20
C ALA A 200 -12.74 19.12 -12.70
N ARG A 201 -13.41 20.22 -12.35
CA ARG A 201 -13.84 20.54 -10.98
C ARG A 201 -14.72 19.40 -10.44
N ARG A 202 -14.12 18.29 -10.00
CA ARG A 202 -14.74 17.28 -9.16
C ARG A 202 -13.69 16.78 -8.19
N ALA A 203 -14.06 16.78 -6.91
CA ALA A 203 -13.29 16.35 -5.75
C ALA A 203 -12.29 15.23 -6.10
N ALA A 204 -11.05 15.63 -6.33
CA ALA A 204 -9.99 14.70 -6.71
C ALA A 204 -9.46 14.05 -5.44
N THR A 205 -9.64 12.74 -5.34
CA THR A 205 -8.82 11.88 -4.49
C THR A 205 -7.34 12.21 -4.72
N PRO A 206 -6.58 12.58 -3.67
CA PRO A 206 -5.18 12.93 -3.86
C PRO A 206 -4.39 11.69 -4.31
N SER A 207 -3.91 11.75 -5.55
CA SER A 207 -2.96 10.80 -6.14
C SER A 207 -1.56 11.04 -5.57
N ALA A 208 -0.80 9.95 -5.41
CA ALA A 208 0.59 9.94 -4.96
C ALA A 208 1.57 10.65 -5.91
N PHE A 209 1.11 11.11 -7.08
CA PHE A 209 1.93 11.74 -8.13
C PHE A 209 1.74 13.26 -8.26
N ARG A 210 1.29 13.95 -7.21
CA ARG A 210 1.35 15.42 -7.23
C ARG A 210 2.79 15.89 -6.95
N PRO A 211 3.43 16.65 -7.86
CA PRO A 211 4.69 17.33 -7.55
C PRO A 211 4.54 18.30 -6.37
#